data_AF-A0A937X4B2-F1
#
_entry.id   AF-A0A937X4B2-F1
#
_cell.length_a   1.000
_cell.length_b   1.000
_cell.length_c   1.000
_cell.angle_alpha   90.00
_cell.angle_beta   90.00
_cell.angle_gamma   90.00
#
_symmetry.space_group_name_H-M   'P 1'
#
loop_
_entity.id
_entity.type
_entity.pdbx_description
1 polymer ?
#
loop_
_entity_poly.entity_id
_entity_poly.type
_entity_poly.pdbx_seq_one_letter_code
_entity_poly.pdbx_strand_id
1 'polypeptide(L)' 'MQADIIIISNAPGELAAWVRPVVGDLRKRHPEARITVALVPCPYASGR' A
#
# COMPACT_ATOMS: atom_id res chain seq x y z
N MET A 1 -4.33 -19.73 -7.73
CA MET A 1 -5.11 -19.13 -6.63
C MET A 1 -4.91 -17.62 -6.74
N GLN A 2 -5.96 -16.85 -7.03
CA GLN A 2 -5.84 -15.38 -7.01
C GLN A 2 -5.74 -14.94 -5.55
N ALA A 3 -4.69 -14.20 -5.23
CA ALA A 3 -4.49 -13.64 -3.91
C ALA A 3 -4.99 -12.20 -3.90
N ASP A 4 -5.74 -11.83 -2.86
CA ASP A 4 -6.09 -10.46 -2.56
C ASP A 4 -5.07 -9.90 -1.56
N ILE A 5 -4.39 -8.82 -1.95
CA ILE A 5 -3.39 -8.14 -1.13
C ILE A 5 -3.89 -6.74 -0.80
N ILE A 6 -4.09 -6.48 0.49
CA ILE A 6 -4.49 -5.16 0.99
C ILE A 6 -3.28 -4.53 1.68
N ILE A 7 -2.86 -3.37 1.19
CA ILE A 7 -1.82 -2.54 1.80
C ILE A 7 -2.50 -1.35 2.45
N ILE A 8 -2.31 -1.18 3.75
CA ILE A 8 -2.84 -0.03 4.50
C ILE A 8 -1.68 0.95 4.69
N SER A 9 -1.91 2.21 4.32
CA SER A 9 -0.92 3.28 4.50
C SER A 9 -1.60 4.54 5.02
N ASN A 10 -0.90 5.27 5.89
CA ASN A 10 -1.47 6.43 6.56
C ASN A 10 -0.74 7.73 6.23
N ALA A 11 0.33 7.70 5.42
CA ALA A 11 1.12 8.89 5.12
C ALA A 11 1.57 8.97 3.65
N PRO A 12 1.60 10.17 3.04
CA PRO A 12 2.18 10.36 1.70
C PRO A 12 3.64 9.90 1.60
N GLY A 13 4.41 10.06 2.68
CA GLY A 13 5.80 9.59 2.75
C GLY A 13 5.93 8.07 2.62
N GLU A 14 5.02 7.30 3.23
CA GLU A 14 4.96 5.85 3.09
C GLU A 14 4.68 5.41 1.65
N LEU A 15 3.74 6.12 0.99
CA LEU A 15 3.40 5.84 -0.40
C LEU A 15 4.61 5.96 -1.32
N ALA A 16 5.36 7.05 -1.17
CA ALA A 16 6.54 7.33 -1.98
C ALA A 16 7.73 6.43 -1.62
N ALA A 17 7.96 6.18 -0.33
CA ALA A 17 9.15 5.49 0.15
C ALA A 17 9.08 3.97 -0.04
N TRP A 18 7.95 3.34 0.25
CA TRP A 18 7.90 1.87 0.30
C TRP A 18 6.67 1.24 -0.37
N VAL A 19 5.49 1.85 -0.34
CA VAL A 19 4.30 1.22 -0.96
C VAL A 19 4.50 1.08 -2.46
N ARG A 20 4.93 2.15 -3.13
CA ARG A 20 5.15 2.14 -4.58
C ARG A 20 6.16 1.07 -5.04
N PRO A 21 7.38 0.96 -4.47
CA PRO A 21 8.29 -0.11 -4.87
C PRO A 21 7.76 -1.51 -4.51
N VAL A 22 7.11 -1.69 -3.35
CA VAL A 22 6.52 -2.97 -2.95
C VAL A 22 5.43 -3.41 -3.93
N VAL A 23 4.53 -2.52 -4.33
CA VAL A 23 3.49 -2.82 -5.35
C VAL A 23 4.15 -3.21 -6.67
N GLY A 24 5.22 -2.51 -7.08
CA GLY A 24 5.97 -2.84 -8.28
C GLY A 24 6.51 -4.28 -8.26
N ASP A 25 7.11 -4.70 -7.15
CA ASP A 25 7.65 -6.06 -7.04
C ASP A 25 6.57 -7.13 -6.83
N LEU A 26 5.47 -6.80 -6.15
CA LEU A 26 4.31 -7.69 -6.04
C LEU A 26 3.68 -7.94 -7.41
N ARG A 27 3.58 -6.93 -8.27
CA ARG A 27 3.07 -7.10 -9.64
C ARG A 27 3.94 -8.01 -10.49
N LYS A 28 5.26 -7.99 -10.31
CA LYS A 28 6.19 -8.91 -11.00
C LYS A 28 6.04 -10.35 -10.50
N ARG A 29 5.91 -10.55 -9.19
CA ARG A 29 5.86 -11.89 -8.57
C ARG A 29 4.47 -12.53 -8.61
N HIS A 30 3.43 -11.71 -8.56
CA HIS A 30 2.04 -12.12 -8.52
C HIS A 30 1.21 -11.28 -9.49
N PRO A 31 1.39 -11.46 -10.81
CA PRO A 31 0.71 -10.64 -11.82
C PRO A 31 -0.82 -10.69 -11.70
N GLU A 32 -1.35 -11.86 -11.34
CA GLU A 32 -2.79 -12.13 -11.17
C GLU A 32 -3.36 -11.67 -9.81
N ALA A 33 -2.52 -11.19 -8.88
CA ALA A 33 -3.02 -10.75 -7.58
C ALA A 33 -3.79 -9.43 -7.72
N ARG A 34 -4.91 -9.30 -7.01
CA ARG A 34 -5.58 -8.01 -6.85
C ARG A 34 -4.91 -7.27 -5.70
N ILE A 35 -4.45 -6.06 -5.97
CA ILE A 35 -3.75 -5.22 -4.99
C ILE A 35 -4.59 -3.99 -4.73
N THR A 36 -4.95 -3.76 -3.47
CA THR A 36 -5.66 -2.57 -3.00
C THR A 36 -4.78 -1.80 -2.03
N VAL A 37 -4.59 -0.51 -2.28
CA VAL A 37 -3.95 0.40 -1.33
C VAL A 37 -5.05 1.21 -0.65
N ALA A 38 -5.26 0.96 0.65
CA ALA A 38 -6.22 1.66 1.49
C ALA A 38 -5.51 2.78 2.25
N LEU A 39 -5.89 4.02 1.96
CA LEU A 39 -5.42 5.19 2.70
C LEU A 39 -6.28 5.38 3.92
N VAL A 40 -5.68 5.34 5.10
CA VAL A 40 -6.35 5.57 6.37
C VAL A 40 -5.84 6.88 6.99
N PRO A 41 -6.67 7.60 7.78
CA PRO A 41 -6.23 8.80 8.46
C PRO A 41 -5.00 8.52 9.34
N CYS A 42 -3.99 9.39 9.27
CA CYS A 42 -2.86 9.31 10.19
C CYS A 42 -3.31 9.72 11.60
N PRO A 43 -3.15 8.86 12.62
CA PRO A 43 -3.53 9.20 13.98
C PRO A 43 -2.73 10.40 14.52
N TYR A 44 -1.51 10.59 14.02
CA TYR A 44 -0.58 11.64 14.43
C TYR A 44 -0.68 12.94 13.63
N ALA A 45 -1.38 12.94 12.48
CA ALA A 45 -1.55 14.15 11.67
C ALA A 45 -2.70 15.04 12.14
N SER A 46 -3.35 14.71 13.27
CA SER A 46 -4.50 15.44 13.80
C SER A 46 -4.16 16.79 14.43
N GLY A 47 -2.87 17.13 14.57
CA GLY A 47 -2.42 18.45 15.01
C GLY A 47 -2.93 18.89 16.38
N ARG A 48 -3.40 17.95 17.22
CA ARG A 48 -3.76 18.19 18.62
C ARG A 48 -2.55 18.13 19.53
#